data_AF-A0A497EEC7-F1
#
_entry.id   AF-A0A497EEC7-F1
#
_cell.length_a   1.000
_cell.length_b   1.000
_cell.length_c   1.000
_cell.angle_alpha   90.00
_cell.angle_beta   90.00
_cell.angle_gamma   90.00
#
_symmetry.space_group_name_H-M   'P 1'
#
loop_
_entity.id
_entity.type
_entity.pdbx_description
1 polymer ?
#
loop_
_entity_poly.entity_id
_entity_poly.type
_entity_poly.pdbx_seq_one_letter_code
_entity_poly.pdbx_strand_id
1 'polypeptide(L)'
;MSVFGLRYPTGEGKLFMIDIHTLDLNFMGYSELIAVFLIPCPEGGFVLFETGPASTLETLELQVAEAGFEFEDLKGIFLTHVHLDHAAGAGSLAVSTGAPVFVHPEGAPHLIDPSEKLLPSAERLYKEKMIPLWGTVEPVPKELVVVVQDGDTVELDGLDIVAHHTPGHAVHHIAWQIGSAVVTGDIGGVRFPGASHVLPPMPPPDIDVDLWLHSLERIRAIEPEMLLLTHFGAFEDVERHLDELQGRLSRWLDIAERTLAANDDGPTAAEAILALDEMEMTESTVPPGAVERYRKLCPMDANAAGLERYCRRTG
;
A
#
# COMPACT_ATOMS: atom_id res chain seq x y z
N MET A 1 -18.09 3.39 2.90
CA MET A 1 -17.85 3.18 1.47
C MET A 1 -17.91 4.51 0.72
N SER A 2 -16.83 4.89 0.04
CA SER A 2 -16.79 6.01 -0.91
C SER A 2 -16.68 5.47 -2.33
N VAL A 3 -17.35 6.14 -3.28
CA VAL A 3 -17.33 5.80 -4.71
C VAL A 3 -16.85 7.01 -5.48
N PHE A 4 -15.81 6.83 -6.29
CA PHE A 4 -15.27 7.86 -7.17
C PHE A 4 -15.45 7.44 -8.62
N GLY A 5 -15.87 8.37 -9.46
CA GLY A 5 -16.05 8.10 -10.87
C GLY A 5 -14.80 8.44 -11.67
N LEU A 6 -14.16 7.45 -12.28
CA LEU A 6 -12.98 7.61 -13.12
C LEU A 6 -13.37 7.63 -14.61
N ARG A 7 -12.79 8.56 -15.36
CA ARG A 7 -12.93 8.59 -16.81
C ARG A 7 -12.00 7.56 -17.45
N TYR A 8 -12.57 6.53 -18.05
CA TYR A 8 -11.83 5.45 -18.68
C TYR A 8 -12.00 5.46 -20.21
N PRO A 9 -10.91 5.57 -20.99
CA PRO A 9 -10.97 5.53 -22.45
C PRO A 9 -11.11 4.08 -22.95
N THR A 10 -12.06 3.81 -23.84
CA THR A 10 -12.11 2.53 -24.55
C THR A 10 -11.44 2.61 -25.93
N GLY A 11 -11.10 1.47 -26.52
CA GLY A 11 -10.52 1.37 -27.86
C GLY A 11 -11.35 2.01 -28.99
N GLU A 12 -12.62 2.36 -28.75
CA GLU A 12 -13.49 3.07 -29.70
C GLU A 12 -13.55 4.61 -29.48
N GLY A 13 -12.80 5.15 -28.52
CA GLY A 13 -12.80 6.59 -28.20
C GLY A 13 -14.03 7.08 -27.42
N LYS A 14 -14.82 6.17 -26.82
CA LYS A 14 -15.87 6.51 -25.86
C LYS A 14 -15.29 6.52 -24.44
N LEU A 15 -15.65 7.54 -23.66
CA LEU A 15 -15.34 7.62 -22.23
C LEU A 15 -16.43 6.89 -21.45
N PHE A 16 -16.06 5.88 -20.67
CA PHE A 16 -16.93 5.28 -19.67
C PHE A 16 -16.52 5.78 -18.28
N MET A 17 -17.50 5.88 -17.39
CA MET A 17 -17.25 6.14 -15.98
C MET A 17 -17.06 4.78 -15.31
N ILE A 18 -15.87 4.54 -14.75
CA ILE A 18 -15.61 3.37 -13.91
C ILE A 18 -15.68 3.83 -12.46
N ASP A 19 -16.49 3.14 -11.67
CA ASP A 19 -16.62 3.41 -10.24
C ASP A 19 -15.44 2.77 -9.50
N ILE A 20 -14.74 3.55 -8.68
CA ILE A 20 -13.71 3.07 -7.76
C ILE A 20 -14.34 3.02 -6.37
N HIS A 21 -14.48 1.81 -5.84
CA HIS A 21 -15.04 1.56 -4.52
C HIS A 21 -13.91 1.44 -3.51
N THR A 22 -13.86 2.35 -2.53
CA THR A 22 -12.93 2.23 -1.39
C THR A 22 -13.60 1.42 -0.28
N LEU A 23 -13.09 0.21 -0.04
CA LEU A 23 -13.59 -0.73 0.96
C LEU A 23 -12.74 -0.61 2.24
N ASP A 24 -13.36 -0.34 3.38
CA ASP A 24 -12.67 -0.19 4.67
C ASP A 24 -12.67 -1.52 5.43
N LEU A 25 -11.48 -2.05 5.71
CA LEU A 25 -11.32 -3.32 6.40
C LEU A 25 -11.59 -3.24 7.91
N ASN A 26 -11.82 -2.03 8.44
CA ASN A 26 -12.05 -1.78 9.86
C ASN A 26 -10.99 -2.46 10.75
N PHE A 27 -9.73 -2.42 10.30
CA PHE A 27 -8.65 -3.21 10.86
C PHE A 27 -8.46 -2.91 12.36
N MET A 28 -8.48 -3.97 13.18
CA MET A 28 -8.46 -3.88 14.65
C MET A 28 -9.57 -3.00 15.25
N GLY A 29 -10.72 -2.88 14.57
CA GLY A 29 -11.84 -2.04 14.99
C GLY A 29 -11.67 -0.54 14.72
N TYR A 30 -10.63 -0.14 13.97
CA TYR A 30 -10.42 1.24 13.57
C TYR A 30 -10.93 1.45 12.14
N SER A 31 -11.74 2.48 11.95
CA SER A 31 -12.15 2.93 10.62
C SER A 31 -11.00 3.61 9.88
N GLU A 32 -10.99 3.44 8.56
CA GLU A 32 -10.14 4.07 7.56
C GLU A 32 -8.65 3.82 7.79
N LEU A 33 -8.29 2.60 8.24
CA LEU A 33 -6.90 2.23 8.51
C LEU A 33 -6.25 1.44 7.37
N ILE A 34 -6.99 0.49 6.80
CA ILE A 34 -6.57 -0.30 5.63
C ILE A 34 -7.76 -0.33 4.66
N ALA A 35 -7.51 0.13 3.45
CA ALA A 35 -8.43 0.17 2.33
C ALA A 35 -8.06 -0.92 1.33
N VAL A 36 -9.08 -1.56 0.78
CA VAL A 36 -8.99 -2.37 -0.43
C VAL A 36 -9.78 -1.64 -1.51
N PHE A 37 -9.25 -1.57 -2.72
CA PHE A 37 -9.98 -0.94 -3.83
C PHE A 37 -10.65 -2.01 -4.67
N LEU A 38 -11.97 -1.89 -4.83
CA LEU A 38 -12.74 -2.68 -5.78
C LEU A 38 -13.03 -1.84 -7.01
N ILE A 39 -12.68 -2.39 -8.18
CA ILE A 39 -12.94 -1.75 -9.47
C ILE A 39 -13.76 -2.71 -10.34
N PRO A 40 -15.00 -2.37 -10.73
CA PRO A 40 -15.81 -3.19 -11.63
C PRO A 40 -15.19 -3.24 -13.03
N CYS A 41 -15.20 -4.43 -13.62
CA CYS A 41 -14.76 -4.61 -15.00
C CYS A 41 -15.89 -4.25 -15.99
N PRO A 42 -15.61 -3.59 -17.12
CA PRO A 42 -16.62 -3.24 -18.11
C PRO A 42 -17.43 -4.41 -18.67
N GLU A 43 -16.83 -5.60 -18.81
CA GLU A 43 -17.49 -6.80 -19.34
C GLU A 43 -18.11 -7.69 -18.25
N GLY A 44 -18.00 -7.31 -16.97
CA GLY A 44 -18.60 -7.97 -15.83
C GLY A 44 -17.61 -8.46 -14.80
N GLY A 45 -18.07 -8.57 -13.55
CA GLY A 45 -17.24 -8.85 -12.38
C GLY A 45 -16.39 -7.66 -11.94
N PHE A 46 -15.37 -7.92 -11.13
CA PHE A 46 -14.50 -6.88 -10.57
C PHE A 46 -13.10 -7.39 -10.27
N VAL A 47 -12.17 -6.45 -10.08
CA VAL A 47 -10.83 -6.70 -9.55
C VAL A 47 -10.67 -6.07 -8.17
N LEU A 48 -9.76 -6.64 -7.37
CA LEU A 48 -9.34 -6.07 -6.10
C LEU A 48 -7.89 -5.60 -6.18
N PHE A 49 -7.61 -4.44 -5.62
CA PHE A 49 -6.26 -4.02 -5.28
C PHE A 49 -6.07 -4.16 -3.78
N GLU A 50 -5.09 -4.98 -3.43
CA GLU A 50 -4.87 -5.52 -2.10
C GLU A 50 -5.96 -6.50 -1.63
N THR A 51 -5.63 -7.21 -0.55
CA THR A 51 -6.55 -8.13 0.15
C THR A 51 -6.64 -7.83 1.64
N GLY A 52 -5.68 -7.07 2.15
CA GLY A 52 -5.55 -6.81 3.58
C GLY A 52 -4.95 -7.97 4.36
N PRO A 53 -4.96 -7.84 5.70
CA PRO A 53 -4.78 -8.95 6.63
C PRO A 53 -5.76 -10.10 6.38
N ALA A 54 -5.34 -11.35 6.57
CA ALA A 54 -6.27 -12.48 6.54
C ALA A 54 -7.30 -12.41 7.70
N SER A 55 -6.96 -11.71 8.78
CA SER A 55 -7.85 -11.44 9.92
C SER A 55 -9.07 -10.57 9.56
N THR A 56 -9.05 -9.88 8.41
CA THR A 56 -10.11 -8.99 7.97
C THR A 56 -10.93 -9.52 6.80
N LEU A 57 -10.71 -10.77 6.35
CA LEU A 57 -11.40 -11.34 5.18
C LEU A 57 -12.94 -11.34 5.31
N GLU A 58 -13.48 -11.62 6.50
CA GLU A 58 -14.92 -11.53 6.74
C GLU A 58 -15.44 -10.09 6.56
N THR A 59 -14.65 -9.09 6.97
CA THR A 59 -15.03 -7.67 6.76
C THR A 59 -14.93 -7.29 5.29
N LEU A 60 -13.91 -7.78 4.58
CA LEU A 60 -13.78 -7.57 3.14
C LEU A 60 -14.98 -8.16 2.38
N GLU A 61 -15.40 -9.38 2.70
CA GLU A 61 -16.57 -10.03 2.08
C GLU A 61 -17.84 -9.19 2.28
N LEU A 62 -18.07 -8.68 3.49
CA LEU A 62 -19.19 -7.79 3.78
C LEU A 62 -19.13 -6.48 3.00
N GLN A 63 -17.95 -5.87 2.87
CA GLN A 63 -17.76 -4.64 2.10
C GLN A 63 -17.95 -4.86 0.59
N VAL A 64 -17.54 -6.01 0.06
CA VAL A 64 -17.79 -6.40 -1.34
C VAL A 64 -19.29 -6.61 -1.58
N ALA A 65 -19.99 -7.27 -0.65
CA ALA A 65 -21.45 -7.43 -0.72
C ALA A 65 -22.18 -6.07 -0.64
N GLU A 66 -21.76 -5.15 0.23
CA GLU A 66 -22.29 -3.77 0.27
C GLU A 66 -22.05 -3.01 -1.03
N ALA A 67 -20.96 -3.31 -1.74
CA ALA A 67 -20.66 -2.74 -3.05
C ALA A 67 -21.56 -3.30 -4.18
N GLY A 68 -22.35 -4.34 -3.89
CA GLY A 68 -23.24 -4.99 -4.85
C GLY A 68 -22.56 -6.11 -5.66
N PHE A 69 -21.46 -6.66 -5.16
CA PHE A 69 -20.71 -7.75 -5.79
C PHE A 69 -20.62 -8.96 -4.86
N GLU A 70 -20.26 -10.13 -5.41
CA GLU A 70 -19.98 -11.34 -4.66
C GLU A 70 -18.60 -11.87 -5.04
N PHE A 71 -17.86 -12.52 -4.12
CA PHE A 71 -16.50 -13.02 -4.42
C PHE A 71 -16.44 -13.99 -5.61
N GLU A 72 -17.55 -14.62 -5.98
CA GLU A 72 -17.67 -15.45 -7.19
C GLU A 72 -17.42 -14.67 -8.48
N ASP A 73 -17.62 -13.35 -8.46
CA ASP A 73 -17.40 -12.43 -9.58
C ASP A 73 -15.96 -11.86 -9.62
N LEU A 74 -15.09 -12.26 -8.69
CA LEU A 74 -13.72 -11.76 -8.59
C LEU A 74 -12.86 -12.24 -9.77
N LYS A 75 -12.36 -11.30 -10.57
CA LYS A 75 -11.58 -11.56 -11.80
C LYS A 75 -10.07 -11.59 -11.57
N GLY A 76 -9.59 -10.90 -10.55
CA GLY A 76 -8.16 -10.81 -10.27
C GLY A 76 -7.85 -10.00 -9.01
N ILE A 77 -6.73 -10.34 -8.38
CA ILE A 77 -6.19 -9.67 -7.20
C ILE A 77 -4.86 -9.04 -7.57
N PHE A 78 -4.73 -7.74 -7.40
CA PHE A 78 -3.54 -6.96 -7.74
C PHE A 78 -2.88 -6.49 -6.45
N LEU A 79 -1.70 -7.05 -6.14
CA LEU A 79 -0.98 -6.71 -4.92
C LEU A 79 0.04 -5.62 -5.24
N THR A 80 0.11 -4.58 -4.42
CA THR A 80 1.21 -3.61 -4.56
C THR A 80 2.50 -4.24 -4.08
N HIS A 81 2.45 -4.97 -2.96
CA HIS A 81 3.58 -5.70 -2.40
C HIS A 81 3.12 -6.76 -1.38
N VAL A 82 4.03 -7.59 -0.86
CA VAL A 82 3.68 -8.78 -0.06
C VAL A 82 3.66 -8.58 1.46
N HIS A 83 3.62 -7.33 1.97
CA HIS A 83 3.45 -7.13 3.40
C HIS A 83 2.08 -7.64 3.88
N LEU A 84 2.00 -8.04 5.15
CA LEU A 84 0.85 -8.81 5.66
C LEU A 84 -0.43 -7.99 5.79
N ASP A 85 -0.32 -6.68 5.96
CA ASP A 85 -1.41 -5.72 5.87
C ASP A 85 -1.94 -5.51 4.45
N HIS A 86 -1.26 -6.02 3.43
CA HIS A 86 -1.66 -5.88 2.02
C HIS A 86 -2.10 -7.22 1.42
N ALA A 87 -1.31 -8.27 1.67
CA ALA A 87 -1.35 -9.51 0.89
C ALA A 87 -1.71 -10.77 1.69
N ALA A 88 -1.86 -10.70 3.01
CA ALA A 88 -2.09 -11.90 3.83
C ALA A 88 -3.40 -12.63 3.46
N GLY A 89 -4.41 -11.90 3.00
CA GLY A 89 -5.67 -12.48 2.53
C GLY A 89 -5.61 -13.16 1.16
N ALA A 90 -4.53 -12.96 0.39
CA ALA A 90 -4.47 -13.36 -1.02
C ALA A 90 -4.57 -14.88 -1.24
N GLY A 91 -3.90 -15.68 -0.41
CA GLY A 91 -3.96 -17.14 -0.51
C GLY A 91 -5.37 -17.67 -0.30
N SER A 92 -6.05 -17.22 0.75
CA SER A 92 -7.42 -17.64 1.06
C SER A 92 -8.41 -17.25 -0.04
N LEU A 93 -8.32 -16.02 -0.56
CA LEU A 93 -9.18 -15.57 -1.66
C LEU A 93 -8.89 -16.32 -2.96
N ALA A 94 -7.62 -16.51 -3.33
CA ALA A 94 -7.26 -17.24 -4.54
C ALA A 94 -7.77 -18.69 -4.49
N VAL A 95 -7.66 -19.36 -3.33
CA VAL A 95 -8.15 -20.74 -3.15
C VAL A 95 -9.69 -20.81 -3.21
N SER A 96 -10.40 -19.86 -2.61
CA SER A 96 -11.87 -19.90 -2.57
C SER A 96 -12.53 -19.48 -3.89
N THR A 97 -11.91 -18.55 -4.64
CA THR A 97 -12.49 -17.96 -5.86
C THR A 97 -11.88 -18.51 -7.14
N GLY A 98 -10.65 -19.02 -7.09
CA GLY A 98 -9.86 -19.34 -8.28
C GLY A 98 -9.29 -18.10 -9.01
N ALA A 99 -9.40 -16.90 -8.43
CA ALA A 99 -8.90 -15.68 -9.04
C ALA A 99 -7.36 -15.67 -9.11
N PRO A 100 -6.76 -15.22 -10.23
CA PRO A 100 -5.32 -15.01 -10.33
C PRO A 100 -4.85 -13.85 -9.43
N VAL A 101 -3.63 -14.00 -8.89
CA VAL A 101 -2.95 -13.00 -8.06
C VAL A 101 -1.77 -12.42 -8.83
N PHE A 102 -1.85 -11.14 -9.18
CA PHE A 102 -0.83 -10.40 -9.90
C PHE A 102 0.14 -9.74 -8.92
N VAL A 103 1.43 -9.99 -9.11
CA VAL A 103 2.50 -9.54 -8.21
C VAL A 103 3.82 -9.37 -8.96
N HIS A 104 4.72 -8.56 -8.41
CA HIS A 104 6.10 -8.47 -8.88
C HIS A 104 6.83 -9.83 -8.81
N PRO A 105 7.74 -10.15 -9.75
CA PRO A 105 8.54 -11.39 -9.75
C PRO A 105 9.26 -11.67 -8.44
N GLU A 106 9.78 -10.65 -7.76
CA GLU A 106 10.45 -10.80 -6.46
C GLU A 106 9.48 -11.06 -5.30
N GLY A 107 8.21 -10.69 -5.44
CA GLY A 107 7.15 -10.98 -4.46
C GLY A 107 6.56 -12.39 -4.62
N ALA A 108 6.50 -12.91 -5.84
CA ALA A 108 5.85 -14.19 -6.13
C ALA A 108 6.31 -15.38 -5.27
N PRO A 109 7.61 -15.62 -5.03
CA PRO A 109 8.05 -16.72 -4.17
C PRO A 109 7.47 -16.66 -2.75
N HIS A 110 7.25 -15.46 -2.23
CA HIS A 110 6.71 -15.24 -0.88
C HIS A 110 5.21 -15.53 -0.78
N LEU A 111 4.48 -15.44 -1.88
CA LEU A 111 3.07 -15.84 -1.94
C LEU A 111 2.92 -17.35 -2.12
N ILE A 112 3.76 -17.95 -2.96
CA ILE A 112 3.74 -19.39 -3.23
C ILE A 112 4.15 -20.18 -1.97
N ASP A 113 5.18 -19.70 -1.27
CA ASP A 113 5.65 -20.32 -0.03
C ASP A 113 5.98 -19.23 1.01
N PRO A 114 4.98 -18.77 1.78
CA PRO A 114 5.18 -17.75 2.81
C PRO A 114 6.02 -18.28 3.99
N SER A 115 6.18 -19.60 4.14
CA SER A 115 6.85 -20.23 5.27
C SER A 115 8.37 -20.11 5.25
N GLU A 116 8.97 -19.90 4.07
CA GLU A 116 10.43 -19.84 3.90
C GLU A 116 11.05 -18.54 4.43
N LYS A 117 10.40 -17.39 4.18
CA LYS A 117 10.97 -16.06 4.49
C LYS A 117 9.97 -15.09 5.10
N LEU A 118 8.77 -14.98 4.54
CA LEU A 118 7.79 -13.95 4.92
C LEU A 118 7.32 -14.15 6.36
N LEU A 119 6.77 -15.33 6.66
CA LEU A 119 6.26 -15.66 8.00
C LEU A 119 7.36 -15.68 9.06
N PRO A 120 8.53 -16.33 8.85
CA PRO A 120 9.61 -16.26 9.83
C PRO A 120 10.08 -14.83 10.13
N SER A 121 10.03 -13.93 9.13
CA SER A 121 10.38 -12.52 9.33
C SER A 121 9.34 -11.79 10.17
N ALA A 122 8.06 -11.94 9.81
CA ALA A 122 6.96 -11.33 10.54
C ALA A 122 6.84 -11.86 11.97
N GLU A 123 7.00 -13.17 12.19
CA GLU A 123 6.91 -13.80 13.51
C GLU A 123 7.93 -13.26 14.51
N ARG A 124 9.15 -12.93 14.05
CA ARG A 124 10.17 -12.28 14.90
C ARG A 124 9.72 -10.90 15.39
N LEU A 125 8.98 -10.17 14.55
CA LEU A 125 8.54 -8.81 14.82
C LEU A 125 7.27 -8.78 15.68
N TYR A 126 6.23 -9.52 15.26
CA TYR A 126 4.91 -9.43 15.88
C TYR A 126 4.64 -10.48 16.96
N LYS A 127 5.40 -11.59 16.99
CA LYS A 127 5.34 -12.62 18.05
C LYS A 127 3.89 -13.05 18.34
N GLU A 128 3.42 -12.91 19.57
CA GLU A 128 2.05 -13.27 19.99
C GLU A 128 0.95 -12.48 19.25
N LYS A 129 1.30 -11.36 18.61
CA LYS A 129 0.36 -10.55 17.82
C LYS A 129 0.21 -11.03 16.38
N MET A 130 0.98 -12.02 15.92
CA MET A 130 0.92 -12.52 14.54
C MET A 130 -0.50 -12.89 14.10
N ILE A 131 -1.14 -13.84 14.79
CA ILE A 131 -2.48 -14.30 14.44
C ILE A 131 -3.55 -13.21 14.68
N PRO A 132 -3.56 -12.49 15.83
CA PRO A 132 -4.52 -11.40 16.04
C PRO A 132 -4.46 -10.27 15.01
N LEU A 133 -3.27 -9.96 14.49
CA LEU A 133 -3.12 -8.91 13.47
C LEU A 133 -3.35 -9.47 12.08
N TRP A 134 -2.70 -10.56 11.70
CA TRP A 134 -2.57 -10.94 10.31
C TRP A 134 -3.47 -12.10 9.90
N GLY A 135 -4.06 -12.81 10.87
CA GLY A 135 -4.79 -14.05 10.61
C GLY A 135 -3.85 -15.19 10.19
N THR A 136 -4.44 -16.26 9.66
CA THR A 136 -3.69 -17.37 9.07
C THR A 136 -3.36 -17.04 7.62
N VAL A 137 -2.06 -16.91 7.31
CA VAL A 137 -1.59 -16.64 5.94
C VAL A 137 -1.49 -17.95 5.19
N GLU A 138 -2.40 -18.16 4.26
CA GLU A 138 -2.40 -19.33 3.36
C GLU A 138 -1.47 -19.07 2.15
N PRO A 139 -0.77 -20.09 1.62
CA PRO A 139 -0.04 -19.95 0.36
C PRO A 139 -1.01 -19.76 -0.82
N VAL A 140 -0.59 -18.98 -1.81
CA VAL A 140 -1.28 -18.89 -3.10
C VAL A 140 -0.85 -20.08 -3.97
N PRO A 141 -1.79 -20.87 -4.55
CA PRO A 141 -1.44 -21.91 -5.52
C PRO A 141 -0.59 -21.34 -6.66
N LYS A 142 0.52 -22.01 -6.99
CA LYS A 142 1.51 -21.49 -7.94
C LYS A 142 0.91 -21.16 -9.32
N GLU A 143 -0.07 -21.94 -9.75
CA GLU A 143 -0.80 -21.76 -11.00
C GLU A 143 -1.70 -20.52 -11.03
N LEU A 144 -2.03 -19.95 -9.87
CA LEU A 144 -2.80 -18.72 -9.73
C LEU A 144 -1.90 -17.49 -9.55
N VAL A 145 -0.60 -17.66 -9.31
CA VAL A 145 0.35 -16.54 -9.21
C VAL A 145 0.79 -16.11 -10.60
N VAL A 146 0.48 -14.87 -10.97
CA VAL A 146 0.87 -14.25 -12.24
C VAL A 146 1.91 -13.16 -11.96
N VAL A 147 3.12 -13.36 -12.47
CA VAL A 147 4.19 -12.36 -12.36
C VAL A 147 4.02 -11.26 -13.39
N VAL A 148 4.18 -10.01 -12.96
CA VAL A 148 4.07 -8.82 -13.82
C VAL A 148 5.34 -7.97 -13.74
N GLN A 149 5.85 -7.50 -14.87
CA GLN A 149 7.03 -6.65 -14.94
C GLN A 149 6.65 -5.17 -15.11
N ASP A 150 7.65 -4.31 -14.99
CA ASP A 150 7.48 -2.88 -15.23
C ASP A 150 6.96 -2.61 -16.66
N GLY A 151 5.89 -1.84 -16.76
CA GLY A 151 5.24 -1.46 -18.01
C GLY A 151 4.34 -2.53 -18.62
N ASP A 152 4.18 -3.71 -17.99
CA ASP A 152 3.22 -4.71 -18.44
C ASP A 152 1.79 -4.19 -18.27
N THR A 153 0.95 -4.47 -19.27
CA THR A 153 -0.50 -4.25 -19.19
C THR A 153 -1.21 -5.58 -19.00
N VAL A 154 -2.05 -5.65 -17.98
CA VAL A 154 -2.97 -6.76 -17.72
C VAL A 154 -4.36 -6.33 -18.19
N GLU A 155 -4.90 -7.04 -19.19
CA GLU A 155 -6.27 -6.84 -19.68
C GLU A 155 -7.20 -7.89 -19.03
N LEU A 156 -8.21 -7.43 -18.28
CA LEU A 156 -9.22 -8.29 -17.65
C LEU A 156 -10.63 -7.75 -17.89
N ASP A 157 -11.46 -8.51 -18.61
CA ASP A 157 -12.88 -8.21 -18.82
C ASP A 157 -13.12 -6.73 -19.24
N GLY A 158 -12.30 -6.23 -20.17
CA GLY A 158 -12.37 -4.87 -20.71
C GLY A 158 -11.67 -3.79 -19.87
N LEU A 159 -10.97 -4.16 -18.80
CA LEU A 159 -10.18 -3.28 -17.95
C LEU A 159 -8.68 -3.50 -18.16
N ASP A 160 -7.99 -2.47 -18.64
CA ASP A 160 -6.53 -2.41 -18.73
C ASP A 160 -5.93 -1.86 -17.43
N ILE A 161 -5.00 -2.60 -16.87
CA ILE A 161 -4.28 -2.27 -15.64
C ILE A 161 -2.77 -2.32 -15.93
N VAL A 162 -2.08 -1.20 -15.77
CA VAL A 162 -0.65 -1.08 -16.10
C VAL A 162 0.19 -1.17 -14.82
N ALA A 163 1.19 -2.03 -14.83
CA ALA A 163 2.14 -2.20 -13.73
C ALA A 163 3.28 -1.18 -13.82
N HIS A 164 3.56 -0.48 -12.71
CA HIS A 164 4.75 0.36 -12.57
C HIS A 164 5.60 -0.13 -11.41
N HIS A 165 6.78 -0.67 -11.70
CA HIS A 165 7.74 -1.05 -10.67
C HIS A 165 8.19 0.20 -9.93
N THR A 166 7.92 0.23 -8.63
CA THR A 166 8.08 1.40 -7.77
C THR A 166 8.77 1.01 -6.46
N PRO A 167 10.04 0.54 -6.51
CA PRO A 167 10.76 0.13 -5.32
C PRO A 167 11.07 1.31 -4.39
N GLY A 168 11.39 1.00 -3.14
CA GLY A 168 11.79 1.99 -2.14
C GLY A 168 11.22 1.70 -0.76
N HIS A 169 9.92 1.43 -0.69
CA HIS A 169 9.29 0.86 0.51
C HIS A 169 9.57 -0.65 0.61
N ALA A 170 9.38 -1.36 -0.50
CA ALA A 170 9.76 -2.76 -0.66
C ALA A 170 10.38 -2.97 -2.04
N VAL A 171 11.30 -3.93 -2.18
CA VAL A 171 11.98 -4.20 -3.47
C VAL A 171 11.02 -4.70 -4.56
N HIS A 172 9.94 -5.36 -4.14
CA HIS A 172 8.92 -5.95 -5.00
C HIS A 172 7.64 -5.09 -5.10
N HIS A 173 7.75 -3.78 -4.87
CA HIS A 173 6.60 -2.88 -4.86
C HIS A 173 6.17 -2.47 -6.28
N ILE A 174 4.86 -2.52 -6.56
CA ILE A 174 4.21 -2.09 -7.79
C ILE A 174 3.14 -1.04 -7.46
N ALA A 175 3.11 0.03 -8.24
CA ALA A 175 1.98 0.94 -8.33
C ALA A 175 1.15 0.55 -9.56
N TRP A 176 -0.16 0.46 -9.41
CA TRP A 176 -1.06 0.00 -10.44
C TRP A 176 -1.85 1.16 -11.04
N GLN A 177 -1.70 1.38 -12.34
CA GLN A 177 -2.43 2.42 -13.05
C GLN A 177 -3.70 1.87 -13.68
N ILE A 178 -4.81 2.57 -13.49
CA ILE A 178 -6.10 2.31 -14.10
C ILE A 178 -6.63 3.66 -14.61
N GLY A 179 -6.69 3.84 -15.93
CA GLY A 179 -7.02 5.14 -16.52
C GLY A 179 -6.12 6.28 -15.98
N SER A 180 -6.73 7.32 -15.40
CA SER A 180 -6.03 8.44 -14.73
C SER A 180 -5.84 8.25 -13.21
N ALA A 181 -6.21 7.10 -12.64
CA ALA A 181 -5.97 6.76 -11.25
C ALA A 181 -4.75 5.85 -11.08
N VAL A 182 -4.07 5.97 -9.95
CA VAL A 182 -2.95 5.08 -9.58
C VAL A 182 -3.16 4.57 -8.16
N VAL A 183 -3.25 3.24 -8.01
CA VAL A 183 -3.11 2.56 -6.72
C VAL A 183 -1.64 2.52 -6.36
N THR A 184 -1.26 3.32 -5.37
CA THR A 184 0.15 3.51 -5.04
C THR A 184 0.65 2.57 -3.96
N GLY A 185 -0.22 1.88 -3.23
CA GLY A 185 0.22 1.19 -2.02
C GLY A 185 0.96 2.13 -1.08
N ASP A 186 2.02 1.61 -0.49
CA ASP A 186 2.82 2.32 0.52
C ASP A 186 3.83 3.30 -0.07
N ILE A 187 4.18 3.18 -1.36
CA ILE A 187 5.04 4.18 -2.02
C ILE A 187 4.37 5.55 -2.08
N GLY A 188 3.03 5.61 -2.04
CA GLY A 188 2.25 6.85 -1.97
C GLY A 188 2.08 7.39 -0.55
N GLY A 189 2.57 6.69 0.47
CA GLY A 189 2.50 7.12 1.87
C GLY A 189 1.12 6.94 2.51
N VAL A 190 1.07 7.30 3.80
CA VAL A 190 -0.12 7.27 4.66
C VAL A 190 -0.58 8.71 4.88
N ARG A 191 -1.87 8.96 4.78
CA ARG A 191 -2.55 10.20 5.15
C ARG A 191 -3.88 9.81 5.85
N PHE A 192 -4.87 10.64 6.14
CA PHE A 192 -6.23 10.20 6.55
C PHE A 192 -7.29 11.10 5.90
N PRO A 193 -8.57 10.71 5.75
CA PRO A 193 -9.56 11.58 5.12
C PRO A 193 -9.69 12.89 5.91
N GLY A 194 -9.60 14.02 5.22
CA GLY A 194 -9.56 15.34 5.84
C GLY A 194 -8.21 15.74 6.44
N ALA A 195 -7.17 14.90 6.36
CA ALA A 195 -5.81 15.27 6.74
C ALA A 195 -5.03 15.86 5.56
N SER A 196 -4.09 16.74 5.85
CA SER A 196 -3.04 17.17 4.92
C SER A 196 -1.69 16.52 5.21
N HIS A 197 -1.47 15.95 6.40
CA HIS A 197 -0.22 15.27 6.76
C HIS A 197 -0.02 14.00 5.93
N VAL A 198 1.17 13.76 5.36
CA VAL A 198 1.47 12.57 4.52
C VAL A 198 2.70 11.84 5.06
N LEU A 199 2.50 10.83 5.87
CA LEU A 199 3.56 10.08 6.54
C LEU A 199 4.12 8.95 5.65
N PRO A 200 5.45 8.85 5.45
CA PRO A 200 6.07 7.72 4.75
C PRO A 200 6.17 6.48 5.67
N PRO A 201 5.58 5.33 5.31
CA PRO A 201 5.77 4.09 6.05
C PRO A 201 7.15 3.49 5.77
N MET A 202 8.07 3.56 6.73
CA MET A 202 9.46 3.12 6.59
C MET A 202 9.84 1.89 7.45
N PRO A 203 9.02 0.83 7.57
CA PRO A 203 9.41 -0.33 8.36
C PRO A 203 10.62 -1.05 7.72
N PRO A 204 11.50 -1.69 8.52
CA PRO A 204 12.53 -2.57 7.97
C PRO A 204 11.89 -3.78 7.23
N PRO A 205 12.65 -4.46 6.34
CA PRO A 205 14.08 -4.28 6.10
C PRO A 205 14.45 -3.49 4.84
N ASP A 206 13.50 -3.25 3.93
CA ASP A 206 13.83 -2.99 2.52
C ASP A 206 13.93 -1.51 2.14
N ILE A 207 13.75 -0.61 3.10
CA ILE A 207 13.77 0.84 2.86
C ILE A 207 14.98 1.25 2.02
N ASP A 208 14.68 1.97 0.95
CA ASP A 208 15.62 2.59 0.04
C ASP A 208 15.05 3.95 -0.39
N VAL A 209 15.55 5.03 0.21
CA VAL A 209 14.99 6.37 0.02
C VAL A 209 15.26 6.88 -1.39
N ASP A 210 16.42 6.59 -1.96
CA ASP A 210 16.77 7.02 -3.32
C ASP A 210 15.85 6.36 -4.36
N LEU A 211 15.62 5.05 -4.22
CA LEU A 211 14.64 4.35 -5.06
C LEU A 211 13.22 4.86 -4.85
N TRP A 212 12.83 5.17 -3.60
CA TRP A 212 11.52 5.73 -3.31
C TRP A 212 11.32 7.07 -4.02
N LEU A 213 12.30 7.99 -3.92
CA LEU A 213 12.26 9.28 -4.59
C LEU A 213 12.11 9.12 -6.12
N HIS A 214 12.86 8.19 -6.72
CA HIS A 214 12.69 7.87 -8.14
C HIS A 214 11.30 7.30 -8.46
N SER A 215 10.74 6.47 -7.59
CA SER A 215 9.37 5.95 -7.73
C SER A 215 8.31 7.05 -7.66
N LEU A 216 8.51 8.11 -6.86
CA LEU A 216 7.62 9.27 -6.85
C LEU A 216 7.70 10.05 -8.18
N GLU A 217 8.89 10.20 -8.77
CA GLU A 217 9.06 10.81 -10.09
C GLU A 217 8.36 10.00 -11.18
N ARG A 218 8.44 8.67 -11.11
CA ARG A 218 7.71 7.77 -12.02
C ARG A 218 6.20 7.97 -11.90
N ILE A 219 5.66 8.04 -10.68
CA ILE A 219 4.23 8.30 -10.46
C ILE A 219 3.83 9.68 -11.00
N ARG A 220 4.64 10.73 -10.80
CA ARG A 220 4.38 12.05 -11.40
C ARG A 220 4.33 12.00 -12.93
N ALA A 221 5.20 11.21 -13.56
CA ALA A 221 5.26 11.08 -15.02
C ALA A 221 4.03 10.38 -15.63
N ILE A 222 3.23 9.67 -14.82
CA ILE A 222 1.92 9.13 -15.24
C ILE A 222 0.88 10.25 -15.39
N GLU A 223 1.12 11.42 -14.78
CA GLU A 223 0.16 12.53 -14.67
C GLU A 223 -1.20 12.09 -14.11
N PRO A 224 -1.25 11.39 -12.94
CA PRO A 224 -2.50 10.88 -12.42
C PRO A 224 -3.40 12.02 -11.93
N GLU A 225 -4.71 11.86 -12.13
CA GLU A 225 -5.73 12.73 -11.56
C GLU A 225 -6.09 12.30 -10.12
N MET A 226 -5.77 11.05 -9.75
CA MET A 226 -6.14 10.47 -8.46
C MET A 226 -5.09 9.47 -7.96
N LEU A 227 -4.72 9.58 -6.69
CA LEU A 227 -3.94 8.58 -5.96
C LEU A 227 -4.86 7.75 -5.07
N LEU A 228 -4.71 6.44 -5.10
CA LEU A 228 -5.44 5.48 -4.29
C LEU A 228 -4.47 4.83 -3.30
N LEU A 229 -4.56 5.22 -2.03
CA LEU A 229 -3.63 4.86 -0.96
C LEU A 229 -4.21 3.70 -0.13
N THR A 230 -3.46 2.61 0.01
CA THR A 230 -3.92 1.42 0.74
C THR A 230 -4.21 1.74 2.19
N HIS A 231 -3.37 2.53 2.84
CA HIS A 231 -3.82 3.19 4.04
C HIS A 231 -4.63 4.38 3.55
N PHE A 232 -5.95 4.35 3.83
CA PHE A 232 -7.01 5.38 3.86
C PHE A 232 -7.64 6.03 2.59
N GLY A 233 -7.37 5.62 1.34
CA GLY A 233 -8.30 5.86 0.22
C GLY A 233 -7.85 6.84 -0.87
N ALA A 234 -8.78 7.61 -1.46
CA ALA A 234 -8.57 8.36 -2.71
C ALA A 234 -8.30 9.87 -2.55
N PHE A 235 -7.32 10.41 -3.29
CA PHE A 235 -6.88 11.81 -3.25
C PHE A 235 -6.67 12.41 -4.64
N GLU A 236 -7.30 13.55 -4.90
CA GLU A 236 -7.19 14.29 -6.18
C GLU A 236 -6.13 15.41 -6.14
N ASP A 237 -5.64 15.80 -4.96
CA ASP A 237 -4.59 16.82 -4.78
C ASP A 237 -3.18 16.24 -4.99
N VAL A 238 -2.98 15.56 -6.12
CA VAL A 238 -1.81 14.72 -6.44
C VAL A 238 -0.47 15.41 -6.22
N GLU A 239 -0.19 16.51 -6.92
CA GLU A 239 1.13 17.19 -6.82
C GLU A 239 1.44 17.65 -5.40
N ARG A 240 0.42 18.21 -4.72
CA ARG A 240 0.54 18.67 -3.33
C ARG A 240 0.84 17.51 -2.38
N HIS A 241 0.23 16.34 -2.62
CA HIS A 241 0.48 15.12 -1.85
C HIS A 241 1.89 14.58 -2.09
N LEU A 242 2.33 14.48 -3.34
CA LEU A 242 3.66 13.95 -3.69
C LEU A 242 4.79 14.88 -3.23
N ASP A 243 4.61 16.20 -3.31
CA ASP A 243 5.56 17.18 -2.79
C ASP A 243 5.75 17.07 -1.28
N GLU A 244 4.64 16.89 -0.55
CA GLU A 244 4.66 16.69 0.90
C GLU A 244 5.44 15.44 1.28
N LEU A 245 5.13 14.30 0.64
CA LEU A 245 5.78 13.03 0.89
C LEU A 245 7.27 13.08 0.57
N GLN A 246 7.64 13.62 -0.59
CA GLN A 246 9.04 13.80 -1.01
C GLN A 246 9.82 14.68 -0.02
N GLY A 247 9.22 15.80 0.41
CA GLY A 247 9.82 16.68 1.39
C GLY A 247 10.06 15.97 2.72
N ARG A 248 9.08 15.19 3.19
CA ARG A 248 9.18 14.44 4.45
C ARG A 248 10.23 13.32 4.37
N LEU A 249 10.25 12.54 3.29
CA LEU A 249 11.31 11.54 3.00
C LEU A 249 12.70 12.15 3.15
N SER A 250 12.93 13.31 2.52
CA SER A 250 14.21 14.02 2.55
C SER A 250 14.60 14.49 3.96
N ARG A 251 13.64 15.05 4.71
CA ARG A 251 13.89 15.53 6.09
C ARG A 251 14.17 14.38 7.05
N TRP A 252 13.44 13.27 6.92
CA TRP A 252 13.67 12.09 7.76
C TRP A 252 15.04 11.48 7.49
N LEU A 253 15.44 11.37 6.22
CA LEU A 253 16.77 10.89 5.84
C LEU A 253 17.88 11.75 6.45
N ASP A 254 17.79 13.08 6.31
CA ASP A 254 18.76 14.01 6.90
C ASP A 254 18.86 13.86 8.43
N ILE A 255 17.75 13.64 9.14
CA ILE A 255 17.77 13.35 10.58
C ILE A 255 18.51 12.04 10.87
N ALA A 256 18.21 10.96 10.15
CA ALA A 256 18.83 9.66 10.37
C ALA A 256 20.35 9.69 10.09
N GLU A 257 20.78 10.35 9.03
CA GLU A 257 22.20 10.52 8.70
C GLU A 257 22.95 11.31 9.78
N ARG A 258 22.36 12.42 10.25
CA ARG A 258 22.98 13.28 11.28
C ARG A 258 23.08 12.58 12.62
N THR A 259 22.03 11.88 13.05
CA THR A 259 22.02 11.16 14.33
C THR A 259 23.03 10.01 14.32
N LEU A 260 23.14 9.27 13.21
CA LEU A 260 24.17 8.23 13.06
C LEU A 260 25.60 8.81 13.02
N ALA A 261 25.80 9.97 12.40
CA ALA A 261 27.12 10.60 12.32
C ALA A 261 27.59 11.21 13.65
N ALA A 262 26.66 11.74 14.46
CA ALA A 262 26.97 12.33 15.76
C ALA A 262 27.55 11.29 16.74
N ASN A 263 26.98 10.08 16.75
CA ASN A 263 27.40 8.95 17.59
C ASN A 263 27.69 9.37 19.06
N ASP A 264 26.79 10.19 19.61
CA ASP A 264 26.84 10.74 20.97
C ASP A 264 25.58 10.37 21.77
N ASP A 265 25.49 10.86 23.02
CA ASP A 265 24.32 10.65 23.90
C ASP A 265 23.15 11.62 23.58
N GLY A 266 23.09 12.16 22.36
CA GLY A 266 22.00 13.01 21.87
C GLY A 266 20.69 12.26 21.61
N PRO A 267 19.66 12.93 21.08
CA PRO A 267 18.41 12.26 20.73
C PRO A 267 18.64 11.20 19.64
N THR A 268 18.01 10.05 19.82
CA THR A 268 17.98 8.98 18.81
C THR A 268 17.26 9.43 17.54
N ALA A 269 17.48 8.72 16.42
CA ALA A 269 16.74 8.99 15.18
C ALA A 269 15.22 8.93 15.38
N ALA A 270 14.74 7.95 16.16
CA ALA A 270 13.33 7.81 16.49
C ALA A 270 12.77 9.02 17.24
N GLU A 271 13.48 9.52 18.27
CA GLU A 271 13.06 10.70 19.04
C GLU A 271 13.08 11.97 18.18
N ALA A 272 14.11 12.16 17.37
CA ALA A 272 14.24 13.33 16.50
C ALA A 272 13.17 13.34 15.38
N ILE A 273 12.91 12.19 14.76
CA ILE A 273 11.85 12.03 13.75
C ILE A 273 10.48 12.25 14.38
N LEU A 274 10.21 11.67 15.56
CA LEU A 274 8.96 11.87 16.28
C LEU A 274 8.73 13.35 16.60
N ALA A 275 9.75 14.05 17.09
CA ALA A 275 9.64 15.46 17.41
C ALA A 275 9.36 16.33 16.18
N LEU A 276 10.01 16.03 15.04
CA LEU A 276 9.71 16.70 13.77
C LEU A 276 8.28 16.42 13.31
N ASP A 277 7.87 15.15 13.32
CA ASP A 277 6.55 14.73 12.87
C ASP A 277 5.43 15.34 13.73
N GLU A 278 5.60 15.40 15.05
CA GLU A 278 4.65 16.09 15.94
C GLU A 278 4.54 17.58 15.62
N MET A 279 5.67 18.26 15.39
CA MET A 279 5.68 19.67 14.99
C MET A 279 4.93 19.87 13.66
N GLU A 280 5.24 19.07 12.64
CA GLU A 280 4.58 19.12 11.32
C GLU A 280 3.08 18.83 11.40
N MET A 281 2.66 17.91 12.29
CA MET A 281 1.24 17.64 12.53
C MET A 281 0.51 18.83 13.15
N THR A 282 1.19 19.69 13.93
CA THR A 282 0.59 20.94 14.43
C THR A 282 0.45 22.03 13.36
N GLU A 283 1.28 21.98 12.33
CA GLU A 283 1.26 22.91 11.20
C GLU A 283 0.35 22.42 10.07
N SER A 284 0.01 21.13 10.07
CA SER A 284 -0.87 20.47 9.12
C SER A 284 -2.32 20.39 9.60
N THR A 285 -3.25 20.13 8.66
CA THR A 285 -4.60 19.70 9.03
C THR A 285 -4.55 18.23 9.42
N VAL A 286 -4.88 17.91 10.67
CA VAL A 286 -4.98 16.53 11.16
C VAL A 286 -6.29 16.38 11.93
N PRO A 287 -7.26 15.57 11.43
CA PRO A 287 -8.53 15.37 12.10
C PRO A 287 -8.39 14.75 13.50
N PRO A 288 -9.34 14.97 14.41
CA PRO A 288 -9.39 14.27 15.69
C PRO A 288 -9.27 12.75 15.52
N GLY A 289 -8.42 12.11 16.32
CA GLY A 289 -8.17 10.66 16.26
C GLY A 289 -7.20 10.21 15.15
N ALA A 290 -6.88 11.05 14.16
CA ALA A 290 -5.94 10.67 13.09
C ALA A 290 -4.50 10.48 13.61
N VAL A 291 -4.06 11.27 14.59
CA VAL A 291 -2.73 11.10 15.22
C VAL A 291 -2.57 9.69 15.81
N GLU A 292 -3.58 9.19 16.53
CA GLU A 292 -3.55 7.83 17.09
C GLU A 292 -3.43 6.79 15.98
N ARG A 293 -4.20 6.95 14.89
CA ARG A 293 -4.14 6.06 13.73
C ARG A 293 -2.76 6.07 13.07
N TYR A 294 -2.14 7.23 12.86
CA TYR A 294 -0.77 7.32 12.33
C TYR A 294 0.23 6.58 13.20
N ARG A 295 0.18 6.80 14.52
CA ARG A 295 1.10 6.15 15.47
C ARG A 295 0.92 4.65 15.54
N LYS A 296 -0.31 4.18 15.33
CA LYS A 296 -0.65 2.76 15.35
C LYS A 296 -0.19 2.03 14.08
N LEU A 297 -0.35 2.67 12.94
CA LEU A 297 0.05 2.12 11.65
C LEU A 297 1.55 2.24 11.42
N CYS A 298 2.14 3.37 11.79
CA CYS A 298 3.55 3.66 11.60
C CYS A 298 4.20 4.00 12.95
N PRO A 299 4.56 2.99 13.77
CA PRO A 299 5.33 3.21 14.98
C PRO A 299 6.68 3.87 14.65
N MET A 300 7.01 4.99 15.31
CA MET A 300 8.22 5.75 14.97
C MET A 300 9.51 4.94 15.16
N ASP A 301 9.58 4.08 16.18
CA ASP A 301 10.74 3.21 16.39
C ASP A 301 10.99 2.27 15.21
N ALA A 302 9.92 1.70 14.63
CA ALA A 302 10.03 0.81 13.48
C ALA A 302 10.47 1.59 12.23
N ASN A 303 9.91 2.79 12.02
CA ASN A 303 10.23 3.65 10.89
C ASN A 303 11.69 4.13 10.95
N ALA A 304 12.12 4.61 12.10
CA ALA A 304 13.51 5.01 12.35
C ALA A 304 14.47 3.82 12.16
N ALA A 305 14.12 2.63 12.64
CA ALA A 305 14.97 1.44 12.45
C ALA A 305 15.14 1.06 10.96
N GLY A 306 14.09 1.16 10.14
CA GLY A 306 14.18 0.94 8.70
C GLY A 306 15.11 1.95 8.03
N LEU A 307 14.95 3.23 8.36
CA LEU A 307 15.76 4.31 7.81
C LEU A 307 17.23 4.26 8.28
N GLU A 308 17.49 3.97 9.55
CA GLU A 308 18.85 3.78 10.05
C GLU A 308 19.55 2.61 9.37
N ARG A 309 18.81 1.51 9.12
CA ARG A 309 19.35 0.36 8.38
C ARG A 309 19.73 0.75 6.95
N TYR A 310 18.90 1.56 6.28
CA TYR A 310 19.23 2.12 4.98
C TYR A 310 20.53 2.94 5.04
N CYS A 311 20.61 3.92 5.95
CA CYS A 311 21.78 4.79 6.08
C CYS A 311 23.08 4.01 6.36
N ARG A 312 23.01 2.97 7.22
CA ARG A 312 24.17 2.09 7.50
C ARG A 312 24.59 1.22 6.31
N ARG A 313 23.70 0.99 5.33
CA ARG A 313 23.99 0.22 4.11
C ARG A 313 24.63 1.11 3.04
N THR A 314 24.31 2.40 3.01
CA THR A 314 24.70 3.34 1.94
C THR A 314 25.83 4.31 2.33
N GLY A 315 26.03 4.58 3.62
CA GLY A 315 27.13 5.39 4.17
C GLY A 315 28.39 4.58 4.48
#